data_AF-A0A925TEW5-F1
#
_entry.id   AF-A0A925TEW5-F1
#
_cell.length_a   1.000
_cell.length_b   1.000
_cell.length_c   1.000
_cell.angle_alpha   90.00
_cell.angle_beta   90.00
_cell.angle_gamma   90.00
#
_symmetry.space_group_name_H-M   'P 1'
#
loop_
_entity.id
_entity.type
_entity.pdbx_description
1 polymer ?
#
loop_
_entity_poly.entity_id
_entity_poly.type
_entity_poly.pdbx_seq_one_letter_code
_entity_poly.pdbx_strand_id
1 'polypeptide(L)'
;TEHIAQMIRIIEQLIVAGHAYSADGHVLFDVSSKADYGKLSRRSLDEMLAGARVEVAPYKKNPMDFVLWKPSEAALPGWDSPWGRGRPGWHIECSAMAGEYLGETFDIHGGGIDLQFPHHENEIAQSEGAHHGHPLATVWMHNGFLQVEGEKMSKSLGNFFTIRDLLADWPGEVLRFNMLRTHYRQPIDFTVAGLKESWKMLERWYEVTEPLVDPAPDAAFFEALADDLNTPAAIASLHQADDLALAGGLGFLGFSNVQMKIANKTEVDTVAIADAIAARNAARKAKNFAESDRIRDDLLAKGIVLKDGPGGTTWEVKR
;
A
#
# COMPACT_ATOMS: atom_id res chain seq x y z
N THR A 1 11.17 16.26 11.37
CA THR A 1 11.48 17.62 11.90
C THR A 1 11.73 17.63 13.40
N GLU A 2 11.20 16.69 14.18
CA GLU A 2 11.40 16.63 15.65
C GLU A 2 12.68 15.88 16.08
N HIS A 3 13.35 15.19 15.14
CA HIS A 3 14.52 14.35 15.39
C HIS A 3 15.83 14.91 14.84
N ILE A 4 15.93 16.24 14.68
CA ILE A 4 17.12 16.88 14.10
C ILE A 4 18.37 16.62 14.97
N ALA A 5 18.23 16.60 16.29
CA ALA A 5 19.35 16.32 17.20
C ALA A 5 19.91 14.90 16.99
N GLN A 6 19.05 13.90 16.80
CA GLN A 6 19.45 12.52 16.49
C GLN A 6 20.15 12.44 15.14
N MET A 7 19.62 13.13 14.12
CA MET A 7 20.25 13.20 12.79
C MET A 7 21.64 13.82 12.86
N ILE A 8 21.81 14.92 13.60
CA ILE A 8 23.14 15.54 13.80
C ILE A 8 24.08 14.56 14.52
N ARG A 9 23.62 13.89 15.57
CA ARG A 9 24.42 12.94 16.36
C ARG A 9 24.96 11.78 15.51
N ILE A 10 24.12 11.13 14.71
CA ILE A 10 24.58 10.02 13.85
C ILE A 10 25.58 10.51 12.79
N ILE A 11 25.40 11.74 12.28
CA ILE A 11 26.35 12.33 11.33
C ILE A 11 27.70 12.61 12.01
N GLU A 12 27.72 13.12 13.23
CA GLU A 12 28.94 13.31 14.01
C GLU A 12 29.67 11.98 14.24
N GLN A 13 28.92 10.92 14.60
CA GLN A 13 29.47 9.56 14.77
C GLN A 13 30.10 9.05 13.47
N LEU A 14 29.43 9.24 12.33
CA LEU A 14 29.95 8.85 11.02
C LEU A 14 31.23 9.60 10.63
N ILE A 15 31.33 10.89 10.97
CA ILE A 15 32.56 11.67 10.75
C ILE A 15 33.69 11.11 11.62
N VAL A 16 33.44 10.87 12.91
CA VAL A 16 34.43 10.31 13.85
C VAL A 16 34.90 8.93 13.40
N ALA A 17 33.99 8.10 12.88
CA ALA A 17 34.30 6.76 12.36
C ALA A 17 35.02 6.78 11.00
N GLY A 18 35.16 7.95 10.34
CA GLY A 18 35.79 8.07 9.03
C GLY A 18 34.90 7.66 7.85
N HIS A 19 33.59 7.56 8.06
CA HIS A 19 32.60 7.23 7.04
C HIS A 19 31.92 8.46 6.41
N ALA A 20 32.16 9.65 6.95
CA ALA A 20 31.62 10.90 6.43
C ALA A 20 32.64 12.03 6.43
N TYR A 21 32.42 13.03 5.58
CA TYR A 21 33.25 14.23 5.49
C TYR A 21 32.40 15.47 5.20
N SER A 22 32.92 16.63 5.62
CA SER A 22 32.32 17.93 5.27
C SER A 22 33.01 18.55 4.06
N ALA A 23 32.22 19.18 3.18
CA ALA A 23 32.69 19.89 2.00
C ALA A 23 31.67 20.97 1.61
N ASP A 24 32.11 22.22 1.42
CA ASP A 24 31.26 23.34 1.00
C ASP A 24 29.93 23.46 1.77
N GLY A 25 29.99 23.32 3.10
CA GLY A 25 28.83 23.37 4.01
C GLY A 25 27.93 22.13 3.97
N HIS A 26 28.20 21.15 3.09
CA HIS A 26 27.57 19.85 3.10
C HIS A 26 28.29 18.91 4.04
N VAL A 27 27.57 17.88 4.49
CA VAL A 27 28.17 16.64 5.00
C VAL A 27 27.73 15.49 4.11
N LEU A 28 28.71 14.70 3.67
CA LEU A 28 28.52 13.58 2.76
C LEU A 28 28.98 12.29 3.41
N PHE A 29 28.29 11.21 3.06
CA PHE A 29 28.77 9.85 3.32
C PHE A 29 29.78 9.46 2.24
N ASP A 30 30.93 8.96 2.65
CA ASP A 30 31.96 8.42 1.77
C ASP A 30 31.66 6.95 1.49
N VAL A 31 31.07 6.64 0.33
CA VAL A 31 30.69 5.25 0.03
C VAL A 31 31.90 4.33 -0.10
N SER A 32 33.09 4.88 -0.43
CA SER A 32 34.32 4.10 -0.55
C SER A 32 34.85 3.62 0.80
N SER A 33 34.41 4.25 1.90
CA SER A 33 34.76 3.84 3.26
C SER A 33 34.05 2.55 3.71
N LYS A 34 33.03 2.09 2.98
CA LYS A 34 32.28 0.86 3.26
C LYS A 34 32.49 -0.17 2.14
N ALA A 35 33.36 -1.13 2.39
CA ALA A 35 33.69 -2.20 1.43
C ALA A 35 32.49 -3.08 1.04
N ASP A 36 31.46 -3.14 1.90
CA ASP A 36 30.24 -3.92 1.71
C ASP A 36 29.05 -3.08 1.22
N TYR A 37 29.28 -1.83 0.81
CA TYR A 37 28.23 -0.99 0.25
C TYR A 37 27.66 -1.60 -1.04
N GLY A 38 26.34 -1.77 -1.11
CA GLY A 38 25.67 -2.48 -2.21
C GLY A 38 25.25 -3.92 -1.87
N LYS A 39 25.51 -4.39 -0.64
CA LYS A 39 25.20 -5.76 -0.21
C LYS A 39 23.70 -6.09 -0.23
N LEU A 40 22.82 -5.12 0.06
CA LEU A 40 21.39 -5.37 0.08
C LEU A 40 20.85 -5.54 -1.34
N SER A 41 21.23 -4.61 -2.22
CA SER A 41 20.83 -4.58 -3.64
C SER A 41 21.61 -5.56 -4.51
N ARG A 42 22.67 -6.19 -3.97
CA ARG A 42 23.61 -7.09 -4.68
C ARG A 42 24.23 -6.41 -5.91
N ARG A 43 24.60 -5.14 -5.77
CA ARG A 43 25.22 -4.35 -6.82
C ARG A 43 26.58 -3.86 -6.34
N SER A 44 27.61 -4.05 -7.15
CA SER A 44 28.94 -3.47 -6.84
C SER A 44 28.98 -1.98 -7.17
N LEU A 45 29.85 -1.24 -6.48
CA LEU A 45 30.10 0.18 -6.79
C LEU A 45 30.54 0.40 -8.25
N ASP A 46 31.35 -0.51 -8.80
CA ASP A 46 31.82 -0.43 -10.18
C ASP A 46 30.67 -0.54 -11.19
N GLU A 47 29.71 -1.45 -10.97
CA GLU A 47 28.51 -1.58 -11.80
C GLU A 47 27.61 -0.33 -11.70
N MET A 48 27.50 0.26 -10.51
CA MET A 48 26.73 1.49 -10.31
C MET A 48 27.38 2.68 -11.05
N LEU A 49 28.71 2.80 -10.95
CA LEU A 49 29.48 3.87 -11.60
C LEU A 49 29.45 3.77 -13.12
N ALA A 50 29.52 2.56 -13.69
CA ALA A 50 29.41 2.35 -15.14
C ALA A 50 28.06 2.82 -15.72
N GLY A 51 26.99 2.79 -14.90
CA GLY A 51 25.66 3.29 -15.28
C GLY A 51 25.45 4.79 -15.02
N ALA A 52 26.26 5.42 -14.16
CA ALA A 52 26.10 6.80 -13.75
C ALA A 52 26.63 7.78 -14.82
N ARG A 53 25.77 8.17 -15.76
CA ARG A 53 26.07 9.21 -16.78
C ARG A 53 25.88 10.63 -16.25
N VAL A 54 26.31 10.93 -15.02
CA VAL A 54 26.05 12.22 -14.38
C VAL A 54 27.36 12.88 -13.96
N GLU A 55 27.46 14.18 -14.20
CA GLU A 55 28.57 15.02 -13.76
C GLU A 55 28.65 15.03 -12.22
N VAL A 56 29.84 14.76 -11.68
CA VAL A 56 30.07 14.73 -10.24
C VAL A 56 29.99 16.14 -9.71
N ALA A 57 29.09 16.37 -8.74
CA ALA A 57 29.05 17.65 -8.06
C ALA A 57 30.42 17.94 -7.42
N PRO A 58 30.98 19.14 -7.56
CA PRO A 58 32.39 19.42 -7.24
C PRO A 58 32.77 19.20 -5.76
N TYR A 59 31.78 19.21 -4.87
CA TYR A 59 31.96 18.94 -3.43
C TYR A 59 32.01 17.45 -3.07
N LYS A 60 31.83 16.54 -4.04
CA LYS A 60 31.91 15.09 -3.82
C LYS A 60 33.30 14.54 -4.18
N LYS A 61 33.88 13.72 -3.31
CA LYS A 61 35.07 12.91 -3.61
C LYS A 61 34.73 11.77 -4.58
N ASN A 62 33.58 11.14 -4.41
CA ASN A 62 33.08 10.07 -5.27
C ASN A 62 31.68 10.42 -5.83
N PRO A 63 31.38 10.17 -7.12
CA PRO A 63 30.06 10.36 -7.71
C PRO A 63 28.89 9.81 -6.87
N MET A 64 29.12 8.66 -6.23
CA MET A 64 28.14 7.89 -5.47
C MET A 64 27.98 8.35 -4.01
N ASP A 65 28.85 9.25 -3.53
CA ASP A 65 28.70 9.84 -2.20
C ASP A 65 27.35 10.54 -2.08
N PHE A 66 26.65 10.33 -0.98
CA PHE A 66 25.32 10.91 -0.78
C PHE A 66 25.32 11.88 0.40
N VAL A 67 24.40 12.83 0.31
CA VAL A 67 24.27 13.90 1.31
C VAL A 67 23.67 13.35 2.60
N LEU A 68 24.35 13.62 3.71
CA LEU A 68 23.83 13.45 5.07
C LEU A 68 23.23 14.77 5.59
N TRP A 69 23.87 15.90 5.29
CA TRP A 69 23.41 17.25 5.62
C TRP A 69 23.68 18.20 4.46
N LYS A 70 22.71 19.04 4.08
CA LYS A 70 22.87 20.07 3.04
C LYS A 70 22.60 21.47 3.57
N PRO A 71 23.35 22.50 3.12
CA PRO A 71 23.05 23.89 3.41
C PRO A 71 21.61 24.27 3.06
N SER A 72 21.04 25.18 3.84
CA SER A 72 19.70 25.71 3.59
C SER A 72 19.71 27.23 3.66
N GLU A 73 19.19 27.85 2.61
CA GLU A 73 19.01 29.30 2.55
C GLU A 73 18.01 29.78 3.61
N ALA A 74 18.10 31.06 4.00
CA ALA A 74 17.25 31.64 5.04
C ALA A 74 15.74 31.53 4.73
N ALA A 75 15.36 31.59 3.44
CA ALA A 75 13.97 31.48 3.00
C ALA A 75 13.43 30.04 3.04
N LEU A 76 14.29 29.03 3.18
CA LEU A 76 13.91 27.63 3.20
C LEU A 76 13.97 27.05 4.63
N PRO A 77 13.20 25.98 4.91
CA PRO A 77 13.32 25.26 6.18
C PRO A 77 14.76 24.85 6.44
N GLY A 78 15.25 25.08 7.66
CA GLY A 78 16.60 24.75 8.07
C GLY A 78 16.80 24.89 9.57
N TRP A 79 17.79 24.17 10.06
CA TRP A 79 18.17 24.08 11.47
C TRP A 79 19.66 24.34 11.61
N ASP A 80 20.05 24.80 12.79
CA ASP A 80 21.46 25.01 13.12
C ASP A 80 22.13 23.66 13.40
N SER A 81 23.38 23.53 12.96
CA SER A 81 24.20 22.34 13.17
C SER A 81 25.69 22.73 13.24
N PRO A 82 26.59 21.81 13.63
CA PRO A 82 28.03 22.06 13.63
C PRO A 82 28.60 22.46 12.26
N TRP A 83 27.87 22.18 11.17
CA TRP A 83 28.28 22.48 9.78
C TRP A 83 27.56 23.69 9.20
N GLY A 84 26.87 24.47 10.05
CA GLY A 84 26.08 25.63 9.67
C GLY A 84 24.63 25.29 9.35
N ARG A 85 23.83 26.33 9.09
CA ARG A 85 22.39 26.19 8.84
C ARG A 85 22.12 25.29 7.64
N GLY A 86 21.35 24.22 7.88
CA GLY A 86 21.06 23.24 6.84
C GLY A 86 19.82 22.41 7.11
N ARG A 87 19.68 21.35 6.33
CA ARG A 87 18.59 20.39 6.44
C ARG A 87 19.11 18.98 6.15
N PRO A 88 18.47 17.93 6.71
CA PRO A 88 18.90 16.56 6.50
C PRO A 88 18.90 16.17 5.01
N GLY A 89 19.79 15.23 4.68
CA GLY A 89 19.70 14.43 3.47
C GLY A 89 18.54 13.44 3.55
N TRP A 90 18.09 12.94 2.40
CA TRP A 90 16.90 12.10 2.31
C TRP A 90 16.97 10.84 3.20
N HIS A 91 18.15 10.22 3.30
CA HIS A 91 18.31 8.91 3.92
C HIS A 91 18.50 8.97 5.46
N ILE A 92 19.12 10.03 5.96
CA ILE A 92 19.59 10.10 7.36
C ILE A 92 18.46 10.12 8.39
N GLU A 93 17.27 10.53 7.96
CA GLU A 93 16.11 10.60 8.83
C GLU A 93 15.70 9.21 9.33
N CYS A 94 15.65 8.22 8.43
CA CYS A 94 15.22 6.87 8.74
C CYS A 94 16.21 6.16 9.67
N SER A 95 17.52 6.23 9.39
CA SER A 95 18.55 5.66 10.27
C SER A 95 18.54 6.27 11.66
N ALA A 96 18.44 7.60 11.77
CA ALA A 96 18.42 8.29 13.05
C ALA A 96 17.17 7.95 13.89
N MET A 97 16.00 7.94 13.26
CA MET A 97 14.74 7.67 13.96
C MET A 97 14.60 6.18 14.31
N ALA A 98 14.98 5.27 13.41
CA ALA A 98 14.94 3.84 13.70
C ALA A 98 15.87 3.49 14.88
N GLY A 99 17.09 4.03 14.90
CA GLY A 99 18.03 3.86 16.01
C GLY A 99 17.49 4.37 17.36
N GLU A 100 16.79 5.51 17.36
CA GLU A 100 16.19 6.08 18.58
C GLU A 100 15.06 5.21 19.14
N TYR A 101 14.17 4.70 18.28
CA TYR A 101 12.95 4.01 18.73
C TYR A 101 13.10 2.49 18.84
N LEU A 102 13.93 1.88 18.01
CA LEU A 102 14.05 0.42 17.89
C LEU A 102 15.44 -0.08 18.35
N GLY A 103 16.39 0.83 18.60
CA GLY A 103 17.77 0.50 18.92
C GLY A 103 18.65 0.33 17.68
N GLU A 104 19.94 0.07 17.91
CA GLU A 104 20.95 -0.03 16.84
C GLU A 104 20.71 -1.20 15.87
N THR A 105 20.03 -2.25 16.34
CA THR A 105 19.66 -3.45 15.58
C THR A 105 18.24 -3.86 15.94
N PHE A 106 17.40 -4.11 14.93
CA PHE A 106 16.03 -4.60 15.12
C PHE A 106 15.67 -5.75 14.15
N ASP A 107 14.45 -6.28 14.29
CA ASP A 107 14.06 -7.53 13.62
C ASP A 107 13.79 -7.34 12.12
N ILE A 108 12.84 -6.48 11.76
CA ILE A 108 12.31 -6.37 10.38
C ILE A 108 12.31 -4.92 9.91
N HIS A 109 12.90 -4.66 8.75
CA HIS A 109 12.81 -3.38 8.04
C HIS A 109 12.09 -3.58 6.70
N GLY A 110 10.98 -2.85 6.49
CA GLY A 110 10.12 -2.96 5.31
C GLY A 110 10.14 -1.73 4.40
N GLY A 111 9.82 -1.89 3.13
CA GLY A 111 9.59 -0.77 2.20
C GLY A 111 9.19 -1.20 0.79
N GLY A 112 8.97 -0.24 -0.11
CA GLY A 112 8.81 -0.53 -1.54
C GLY A 112 10.10 -1.07 -2.16
N ILE A 113 10.02 -1.91 -3.18
CA ILE A 113 11.21 -2.45 -3.87
C ILE A 113 12.13 -1.35 -4.46
N ASP A 114 11.57 -0.19 -4.79
CA ASP A 114 12.33 1.00 -5.18
C ASP A 114 13.15 1.62 -4.04
N LEU A 115 12.78 1.38 -2.79
CA LEU A 115 13.57 1.82 -1.64
C LEU A 115 14.78 0.92 -1.39
N GLN A 116 14.83 -0.30 -1.94
CA GLN A 116 16.01 -1.17 -1.79
C GLN A 116 17.30 -0.44 -2.20
N PHE A 117 17.26 0.30 -3.30
CA PHE A 117 18.37 1.15 -3.73
C PHE A 117 17.88 2.47 -4.31
N PRO A 118 18.44 3.63 -3.89
CA PRO A 118 19.56 3.76 -2.96
C PRO A 118 19.15 3.83 -1.48
N HIS A 119 17.84 3.89 -1.16
CA HIS A 119 17.41 4.34 0.17
C HIS A 119 17.85 3.42 1.31
N HIS A 120 17.41 2.16 1.33
CA HIS A 120 17.75 1.20 2.38
C HIS A 120 19.23 0.83 2.36
N GLU A 121 19.87 0.78 1.20
CA GLU A 121 21.33 0.59 1.10
C GLU A 121 22.10 1.71 1.83
N ASN A 122 21.65 2.96 1.67
CA ASN A 122 22.22 4.10 2.36
C ASN A 122 21.94 4.08 3.86
N GLU A 123 20.75 3.63 4.27
CA GLU A 123 20.41 3.48 5.69
C GLU A 123 21.27 2.42 6.38
N ILE A 124 21.52 1.29 5.72
CA ILE A 124 22.46 0.27 6.18
C ILE A 124 23.85 0.89 6.34
N ALA A 125 24.34 1.58 5.30
CA ALA A 125 25.67 2.18 5.32
C ALA A 125 25.85 3.20 6.45
N GLN A 126 24.84 4.04 6.68
CA GLN A 126 24.82 5.03 7.76
C GLN A 126 24.77 4.37 9.14
N SER A 127 23.84 3.44 9.34
CA SER A 127 23.60 2.86 10.66
C SER A 127 24.77 1.97 11.05
N GLU A 128 25.18 1.05 10.17
CA GLU A 128 26.33 0.18 10.46
C GLU A 128 27.65 0.97 10.53
N GLY A 129 27.79 2.06 9.76
CA GLY A 129 28.94 2.94 9.84
C GLY A 129 29.01 3.66 11.19
N ALA A 130 27.88 4.13 11.71
CA ALA A 130 27.80 4.81 13.00
C ALA A 130 27.94 3.84 14.20
N HIS A 131 27.41 2.62 14.06
CA HIS A 131 27.34 1.59 15.10
C HIS A 131 28.39 0.48 14.91
N HIS A 132 29.59 0.82 14.42
CA HIS A 132 30.75 -0.09 14.38
C HIS A 132 30.49 -1.47 13.72
N GLY A 133 29.63 -1.53 12.70
CA GLY A 133 29.31 -2.73 11.94
C GLY A 133 28.15 -3.56 12.49
N HIS A 134 27.47 -3.13 13.57
CA HIS A 134 26.24 -3.78 14.03
C HIS A 134 25.14 -3.68 12.95
N PRO A 135 24.51 -4.79 12.54
CA PRO A 135 23.52 -4.78 11.46
C PRO A 135 22.30 -3.95 11.86
N LEU A 136 21.76 -3.15 10.94
CA LEU A 136 20.56 -2.35 11.21
C LEU A 136 19.31 -3.22 11.45
N ALA A 137 19.11 -4.22 10.59
CA ALA A 137 17.95 -5.10 10.63
C ALA A 137 18.33 -6.55 10.28
N THR A 138 17.63 -7.51 10.89
CA THR A 138 17.84 -8.95 10.63
C THR A 138 17.16 -9.41 9.35
N VAL A 139 15.97 -8.87 9.07
CA VAL A 139 15.15 -9.21 7.91
C VAL A 139 14.77 -7.95 7.13
N TRP A 140 14.91 -8.02 5.81
CA TRP A 140 14.47 -6.96 4.89
C TRP A 140 13.30 -7.46 4.06
N MET A 141 12.20 -6.70 4.07
CA MET A 141 10.98 -7.04 3.32
C MET A 141 10.66 -5.93 2.30
N HIS A 142 10.54 -6.31 1.02
CA HIS A 142 10.26 -5.35 -0.05
C HIS A 142 9.01 -5.74 -0.84
N ASN A 143 8.03 -4.83 -0.90
CA ASN A 143 6.84 -5.06 -1.73
C ASN A 143 7.09 -4.70 -3.20
N GLY A 144 6.44 -5.43 -4.11
CA GLY A 144 6.51 -5.21 -5.55
C GLY A 144 5.90 -3.88 -5.99
N PHE A 145 6.18 -3.52 -7.25
CA PHE A 145 5.62 -2.32 -7.87
C PHE A 145 4.12 -2.45 -8.11
N LEU A 146 3.43 -1.31 -8.11
CA LEU A 146 2.04 -1.21 -8.54
C LEU A 146 1.98 -0.60 -9.95
N GLN A 147 1.26 -1.30 -10.83
CA GLN A 147 0.84 -0.86 -12.16
C GLN A 147 -0.66 -0.59 -12.15
N VAL A 148 -1.12 0.22 -13.11
CA VAL A 148 -2.55 0.51 -13.31
C VAL A 148 -2.86 0.25 -14.77
N GLU A 149 -3.76 -0.69 -15.03
CA GLU A 149 -4.17 -1.10 -16.37
C GLU A 149 -2.96 -1.48 -17.25
N GLY A 150 -2.03 -2.26 -16.69
CA GLY A 150 -0.80 -2.73 -17.34
C GLY A 150 0.30 -1.67 -17.49
N GLU A 151 0.04 -0.42 -17.10
CA GLU A 151 0.97 0.70 -17.25
C GLU A 151 1.55 1.16 -15.91
N LYS A 152 2.76 1.71 -15.93
CA LYS A 152 3.32 2.35 -14.73
C LYS A 152 2.48 3.58 -14.37
N MET A 153 2.11 3.71 -13.09
CA MET A 153 1.38 4.88 -12.62
C MET A 153 2.23 6.15 -12.75
N SER A 154 1.71 7.18 -13.43
CA SER A 154 2.36 8.49 -13.52
C SER A 154 1.35 9.61 -13.76
N LYS A 155 1.63 10.80 -13.22
CA LYS A 155 0.78 11.98 -13.46
C LYS A 155 0.72 12.36 -14.95
N SER A 156 1.82 12.17 -15.69
CA SER A 156 1.93 12.50 -17.11
C SER A 156 1.07 11.63 -18.01
N LEU A 157 0.83 10.37 -17.65
CA LEU A 157 -0.04 9.45 -18.40
C LEU A 157 -1.52 9.60 -18.03
N GLY A 158 -1.85 10.44 -17.05
CA GLY A 158 -3.23 10.61 -16.57
C GLY A 158 -3.80 9.39 -15.85
N ASN A 159 -2.99 8.36 -15.58
CA ASN A 159 -3.37 7.12 -14.90
C ASN A 159 -3.01 7.12 -13.40
N PHE A 160 -2.82 8.31 -12.82
CA PHE A 160 -2.55 8.48 -11.40
C PHE A 160 -3.85 8.68 -10.64
N PHE A 161 -4.15 7.77 -9.71
CA PHE A 161 -5.32 7.84 -8.84
C PHE A 161 -4.87 7.96 -7.40
N THR A 162 -5.46 8.88 -6.65
CA THR A 162 -5.29 8.89 -5.20
C THR A 162 -6.27 7.92 -4.54
N ILE A 163 -5.98 7.50 -3.31
CA ILE A 163 -6.93 6.73 -2.50
C ILE A 163 -8.26 7.49 -2.34
N ARG A 164 -8.23 8.82 -2.23
CA ARG A 164 -9.44 9.63 -2.14
C ARG A 164 -10.29 9.56 -3.40
N ASP A 165 -9.67 9.56 -4.57
CA ASP A 165 -10.38 9.46 -5.85
C ASP A 165 -11.05 8.09 -5.96
N LEU A 166 -10.34 7.01 -5.63
CA LEU A 166 -10.87 5.66 -5.69
C LEU A 166 -12.01 5.42 -4.69
N LEU A 167 -11.93 6.00 -3.49
CA LEU A 167 -12.97 5.89 -2.47
C LEU A 167 -14.28 6.62 -2.81
N ALA A 168 -14.28 7.46 -3.85
CA ALA A 168 -15.52 8.07 -4.34
C ALA A 168 -16.42 7.02 -5.03
N ASP A 169 -15.81 6.05 -5.72
CA ASP A 169 -16.51 5.06 -6.54
C ASP A 169 -16.50 3.64 -5.92
N TRP A 170 -15.54 3.35 -5.04
CA TRP A 170 -15.31 2.00 -4.51
C TRP A 170 -15.24 1.96 -2.98
N PRO A 171 -15.85 0.95 -2.33
CA PRO A 171 -15.62 0.66 -0.93
C PRO A 171 -14.13 0.36 -0.68
N GLY A 172 -13.57 0.92 0.39
CA GLY A 172 -12.18 0.69 0.77
C GLY A 172 -11.83 -0.78 1.00
N GLU A 173 -12.78 -1.58 1.49
CA GLU A 173 -12.63 -3.04 1.62
C GLU A 173 -12.42 -3.72 0.26
N VAL A 174 -13.09 -3.28 -0.80
CA VAL A 174 -12.87 -3.82 -2.17
C VAL A 174 -11.48 -3.47 -2.66
N LEU A 175 -11.04 -2.22 -2.44
CA LEU A 175 -9.69 -1.77 -2.81
C LEU A 175 -8.62 -2.59 -2.08
N ARG A 176 -8.77 -2.76 -0.76
CA ARG A 176 -7.86 -3.53 0.10
C ARG A 176 -7.82 -5.00 -0.32
N PHE A 177 -8.98 -5.63 -0.51
CA PHE A 177 -9.05 -7.03 -0.90
C PHE A 177 -8.41 -7.27 -2.26
N ASN A 178 -8.64 -6.39 -3.23
CA ASN A 178 -7.99 -6.47 -4.53
C ASN A 178 -6.45 -6.45 -4.42
N MET A 179 -5.90 -5.66 -3.50
CA MET A 179 -4.45 -5.62 -3.25
C MET A 179 -3.92 -6.90 -2.60
N LEU A 180 -4.69 -7.53 -1.71
CA LEU A 180 -4.29 -8.76 -1.02
C LEU A 180 -4.35 -10.01 -1.93
N ARG A 181 -5.05 -9.95 -3.07
CA ARG A 181 -5.12 -11.04 -4.05
C ARG A 181 -3.82 -11.31 -4.80
N THR A 182 -2.81 -10.45 -4.65
CA THR A 182 -1.47 -10.64 -5.21
C THR A 182 -0.46 -10.70 -4.08
N HIS A 183 0.48 -11.65 -4.15
CA HIS A 183 1.53 -11.79 -3.15
C HIS A 183 2.36 -10.50 -3.06
N TYR A 184 2.65 -10.00 -1.85
CA TYR A 184 3.20 -8.65 -1.66
C TYR A 184 4.50 -8.39 -2.44
N ARG A 185 5.32 -9.42 -2.67
CA ARG A 185 6.58 -9.35 -3.44
C ARG A 185 6.41 -9.30 -4.96
N GLN A 186 5.22 -9.61 -5.48
CA GLN A 186 4.94 -9.61 -6.91
C GLN A 186 4.49 -8.21 -7.37
N PRO A 187 4.80 -7.83 -8.62
CA PRO A 187 4.16 -6.67 -9.22
C PRO A 187 2.65 -6.85 -9.22
N ILE A 188 1.91 -5.82 -8.82
CA ILE A 188 0.45 -5.83 -8.82
C ILE A 188 -0.04 -4.98 -9.98
N ASP A 189 -0.92 -5.55 -10.80
CA ASP A 189 -1.67 -4.79 -11.80
C ASP A 189 -3.06 -4.44 -11.25
N PHE A 190 -3.26 -3.16 -10.98
CA PHE A 190 -4.49 -2.64 -10.40
C PHE A 190 -5.46 -2.26 -11.51
N THR A 191 -6.49 -3.09 -11.72
CA THR A 191 -7.47 -2.93 -12.80
C THR A 191 -8.89 -2.80 -12.30
N VAL A 192 -9.73 -2.10 -13.05
CA VAL A 192 -11.18 -2.03 -12.78
C VAL A 192 -11.82 -3.42 -12.82
N ALA A 193 -11.34 -4.31 -13.70
CA ALA A 193 -11.80 -5.69 -13.74
C ALA A 193 -11.51 -6.43 -12.43
N GLY A 194 -10.30 -6.29 -11.88
CA GLY A 194 -9.92 -6.86 -10.58
C GLY A 194 -10.78 -6.33 -9.43
N LEU A 195 -11.10 -5.03 -9.44
CA LEU A 195 -12.02 -4.44 -8.44
C LEU A 195 -13.43 -5.03 -8.52
N LYS A 196 -13.98 -5.22 -9.72
CA LYS A 196 -15.31 -5.83 -9.91
C LYS A 196 -15.35 -7.28 -9.41
N GLU A 197 -14.31 -8.05 -9.69
CA GLU A 197 -14.20 -9.42 -9.16
C GLU A 197 -14.10 -9.45 -7.63
N SER A 198 -13.25 -8.58 -7.08
CA SER A 198 -13.03 -8.43 -5.65
C SER A 198 -14.33 -8.06 -4.92
N TRP A 199 -15.12 -7.16 -5.52
CA TRP A 199 -16.45 -6.82 -5.04
C TRP A 199 -17.36 -8.04 -4.98
N LYS A 200 -17.55 -8.74 -6.11
CA LYS A 200 -18.47 -9.90 -6.21
C LYS A 200 -18.10 -11.01 -5.23
N MET A 201 -16.80 -11.21 -5.01
CA MET A 201 -16.29 -12.17 -4.04
C MET A 201 -16.64 -11.78 -2.60
N LEU A 202 -16.33 -10.54 -2.21
CA LEU A 202 -16.67 -10.04 -0.87
C LEU A 202 -18.18 -10.04 -0.62
N GLU A 203 -18.99 -9.63 -1.60
CA GLU A 203 -20.45 -9.65 -1.51
C GLU A 203 -20.97 -11.05 -1.17
N ARG A 204 -20.55 -12.07 -1.93
CA ARG A 204 -20.93 -13.47 -1.67
C ARG A 204 -20.46 -13.98 -0.31
N TRP A 205 -19.22 -13.67 0.07
CA TRP A 205 -18.68 -14.12 1.36
C TRP A 205 -19.41 -13.46 2.53
N TYR A 206 -19.78 -12.20 2.40
CA TYR A 206 -20.53 -11.49 3.42
C TYR A 206 -21.98 -11.96 3.57
N GLU A 207 -22.60 -12.52 2.53
CA GLU A 207 -23.95 -13.11 2.63
C GLU A 207 -23.99 -14.31 3.59
N VAL A 208 -22.93 -15.12 3.63
CA VAL A 208 -22.88 -16.36 4.44
C VAL A 208 -22.20 -16.17 5.79
N THR A 209 -21.50 -15.05 5.97
CA THR A 209 -20.77 -14.72 7.22
C THR A 209 -21.47 -13.66 8.05
N GLU A 210 -22.76 -13.39 7.85
CA GLU A 210 -23.49 -12.38 8.62
C GLU A 210 -24.21 -12.98 9.86
N PRO A 211 -24.03 -12.39 11.08
CA PRO A 211 -23.10 -11.31 11.42
C PRO A 211 -21.65 -11.79 11.38
N LEU A 212 -20.73 -10.90 10.98
CA LEU A 212 -19.30 -11.21 10.98
C LEU A 212 -18.83 -11.34 12.43
N VAL A 213 -18.89 -12.56 12.96
CA VAL A 213 -18.19 -12.97 14.16
C VAL A 213 -16.74 -13.19 13.76
N ASP A 214 -15.77 -12.84 14.60
CA ASP A 214 -14.34 -13.08 14.37
C ASP A 214 -13.87 -14.29 15.19
N PRO A 215 -14.30 -15.52 14.85
CA PRO A 215 -13.66 -16.72 15.38
C PRO A 215 -12.23 -16.77 14.86
N ALA A 216 -11.34 -17.50 15.53
CA ALA A 216 -9.99 -17.69 14.99
C ALA A 216 -10.07 -18.35 13.59
N PRO A 217 -9.26 -17.90 12.60
CA PRO A 217 -9.12 -18.58 11.31
C PRO A 217 -8.69 -20.05 11.50
N ASP A 218 -8.90 -20.87 10.47
CA ASP A 218 -8.45 -22.26 10.48
C ASP A 218 -6.92 -22.40 10.31
N ALA A 219 -6.42 -23.62 10.52
CA ALA A 219 -4.99 -23.90 10.40
C ALA A 219 -4.46 -23.70 8.97
N ALA A 220 -5.25 -24.05 7.95
CA ALA A 220 -4.84 -23.92 6.55
C ALA A 220 -4.61 -22.45 6.16
N PHE A 221 -5.43 -21.53 6.67
CA PHE A 221 -5.24 -20.09 6.50
C PHE A 221 -3.92 -19.61 7.14
N PHE A 222 -3.61 -20.03 8.36
CA PHE A 222 -2.36 -19.65 9.03
C PHE A 222 -1.12 -20.29 8.41
N GLU A 223 -1.21 -21.55 7.96
CA GLU A 223 -0.13 -22.22 7.22
C GLU A 223 0.22 -21.46 5.94
N ALA A 224 -0.79 -20.98 5.21
CA ALA A 224 -0.57 -20.14 4.03
C ALA A 224 0.10 -18.81 4.38
N LEU A 225 -0.33 -18.11 5.44
CA LEU A 225 0.31 -16.86 5.86
C LEU A 225 1.72 -17.04 6.44
N ALA A 226 2.00 -18.19 7.06
CA ALA A 226 3.33 -18.51 7.57
C ALA A 226 4.37 -18.70 6.46
N ASP A 227 3.93 -19.02 5.24
CA ASP A 227 4.74 -19.01 4.03
C ASP A 227 4.84 -17.58 3.47
N ASP A 228 5.74 -16.76 4.04
CA ASP A 228 6.05 -15.39 3.54
C ASP A 228 4.82 -14.51 3.28
N LEU A 229 3.83 -14.54 4.18
CA LEU A 229 2.58 -13.77 4.06
C LEU A 229 1.86 -14.03 2.73
N ASN A 230 1.78 -15.29 2.29
CA ASN A 230 1.15 -15.69 1.04
C ASN A 230 -0.38 -15.51 1.08
N THR A 231 -0.81 -14.25 0.97
CA THR A 231 -2.23 -13.85 0.97
C THR A 231 -3.03 -14.46 -0.17
N PRO A 232 -2.50 -14.71 -1.40
CA PRO A 232 -3.24 -15.46 -2.41
C PRO A 232 -3.58 -16.89 -1.97
N ALA A 233 -2.64 -17.62 -1.35
CA ALA A 233 -2.90 -18.95 -0.83
C ALA A 233 -3.88 -18.94 0.35
N ALA A 234 -3.77 -17.94 1.24
CA ALA A 234 -4.71 -17.75 2.33
C ALA A 234 -6.13 -17.45 1.83
N ILE A 235 -6.29 -16.59 0.81
CA ILE A 235 -7.58 -16.33 0.15
C ILE A 235 -8.11 -17.61 -0.52
N ALA A 236 -7.24 -18.43 -1.11
CA ALA A 236 -7.62 -19.71 -1.71
C ALA A 236 -8.14 -20.71 -0.66
N SER A 237 -7.59 -20.74 0.56
CA SER A 237 -8.10 -21.59 1.64
C SER A 237 -9.49 -21.15 2.11
N LEU A 238 -9.76 -19.84 2.15
CA LEU A 238 -11.07 -19.29 2.52
C LEU A 238 -12.21 -19.71 1.58
N HIS A 239 -11.92 -20.03 0.31
CA HIS A 239 -12.92 -20.59 -0.60
C HIS A 239 -13.42 -21.98 -0.21
N GLN A 240 -12.61 -22.72 0.55
CA GLN A 240 -12.90 -24.10 0.98
C GLN A 240 -13.31 -24.18 2.45
N ALA A 241 -13.16 -23.08 3.18
CA ALA A 241 -13.53 -22.95 4.57
C ALA A 241 -15.05 -23.04 4.77
N ASP A 242 -15.46 -23.47 5.96
CA ASP A 242 -16.85 -23.29 6.40
C ASP A 242 -17.14 -21.82 6.71
N ASP A 243 -18.41 -21.47 6.90
CA ASP A 243 -18.84 -20.09 7.13
C ASP A 243 -18.17 -19.45 8.36
N LEU A 244 -17.84 -20.25 9.39
CA LEU A 244 -17.22 -19.76 10.61
C LEU A 244 -15.74 -19.43 10.37
N ALA A 245 -14.98 -20.35 9.77
CA ALA A 245 -13.58 -20.13 9.43
C ALA A 245 -13.40 -19.03 8.37
N LEU A 246 -14.34 -18.91 7.42
CA LEU A 246 -14.39 -17.79 6.47
C LEU A 246 -14.56 -16.45 7.18
N ALA A 247 -15.50 -16.37 8.14
CA ALA A 247 -15.72 -15.15 8.93
C ALA A 247 -14.48 -14.76 9.74
N GLY A 248 -13.80 -15.76 10.33
CA GLY A 248 -12.55 -15.56 11.06
C GLY A 248 -11.40 -15.08 10.19
N GLY A 249 -11.22 -15.68 9.01
CA GLY A 249 -10.22 -15.22 8.04
C GLY A 249 -10.45 -13.79 7.57
N LEU A 250 -11.72 -13.43 7.32
CA LEU A 250 -12.10 -12.05 6.98
C LEU A 250 -11.80 -11.09 8.14
N GLY A 251 -12.20 -11.44 9.35
CA GLY A 251 -11.91 -10.66 10.56
C GLY A 251 -10.40 -10.44 10.76
N PHE A 252 -9.62 -11.51 10.66
CA PHE A 252 -8.15 -11.46 10.75
C PHE A 252 -7.50 -10.55 9.70
N LEU A 253 -8.00 -10.55 8.46
CA LEU A 253 -7.51 -9.65 7.40
C LEU A 253 -8.02 -8.20 7.54
N GLY A 254 -8.83 -7.91 8.56
CA GLY A 254 -9.35 -6.58 8.88
C GLY A 254 -10.60 -6.18 8.10
N PHE A 255 -11.39 -7.15 7.64
CA PHE A 255 -12.65 -6.93 6.95
C PHE A 255 -13.82 -6.88 7.94
N SER A 256 -14.80 -6.02 7.69
CA SER A 256 -15.90 -5.73 8.65
C SER A 256 -17.30 -5.72 8.03
N ASN A 257 -17.40 -5.77 6.70
CA ASN A 257 -18.63 -5.62 5.91
C ASN A 257 -19.36 -4.26 6.08
N VAL A 258 -18.84 -3.33 6.89
CA VAL A 258 -19.51 -2.04 7.14
C VAL A 258 -19.59 -1.20 5.87
N GLN A 259 -18.48 -1.10 5.14
CA GLN A 259 -18.39 -0.25 3.95
C GLN A 259 -19.21 -0.81 2.78
N MET A 260 -19.23 -2.14 2.62
CA MET A 260 -20.05 -2.82 1.61
C MET A 260 -21.54 -2.62 1.86
N LYS A 261 -21.98 -2.71 3.13
CA LYS A 261 -23.37 -2.41 3.52
C LYS A 261 -23.77 -0.96 3.23
N ILE A 262 -22.85 0.00 3.41
CA ILE A 262 -23.11 1.40 3.07
C ILE A 262 -23.27 1.52 1.56
N ALA A 263 -22.31 1.03 0.77
CA ALA A 263 -22.34 1.14 -0.68
C ALA A 263 -23.58 0.47 -1.32
N ASN A 264 -23.98 -0.70 -0.81
CA ASN A 264 -25.22 -1.36 -1.24
C ASN A 264 -26.50 -0.57 -0.89
N LYS A 265 -26.46 0.29 0.14
CA LYS A 265 -27.56 1.21 0.46
C LYS A 265 -27.52 2.51 -0.36
N THR A 266 -26.33 3.00 -0.74
CA THR A 266 -26.19 4.27 -1.48
C THR A 266 -26.54 4.14 -2.96
N GLU A 267 -26.35 2.96 -3.57
CA GLU A 267 -26.72 2.73 -4.99
C GLU A 267 -28.23 2.51 -5.20
N VAL A 268 -29.00 2.29 -4.14
CA VAL A 268 -30.37 1.79 -4.25
C VAL A 268 -31.32 2.63 -3.41
N ASP A 269 -32.05 3.53 -4.07
CA ASP A 269 -33.20 4.21 -3.46
C ASP A 269 -34.35 3.19 -3.27
N THR A 270 -34.30 2.51 -2.13
CA THR A 270 -35.24 1.44 -1.79
C THR A 270 -36.69 1.93 -1.70
N VAL A 271 -36.90 3.21 -1.40
CA VAL A 271 -38.22 3.84 -1.39
C VAL A 271 -38.73 4.00 -2.82
N ALA A 272 -37.91 4.57 -3.71
CA ALA A 272 -38.27 4.72 -5.12
C ALA A 272 -38.52 3.36 -5.82
N ILE A 273 -37.78 2.31 -5.45
CA ILE A 273 -38.00 0.95 -5.97
C ILE A 273 -39.29 0.34 -5.43
N ALA A 274 -39.57 0.51 -4.14
CA ALA A 274 -40.82 0.04 -3.56
C ALA A 274 -42.04 0.69 -4.24
N ASP A 275 -41.97 2.00 -4.50
CA ASP A 275 -43.00 2.75 -5.22
C ASP A 275 -43.16 2.26 -6.68
N ALA A 276 -42.05 2.00 -7.37
CA ALA A 276 -42.07 1.46 -8.73
C ALA A 276 -42.68 0.03 -8.77
N ILE A 277 -42.37 -0.83 -7.81
CA ILE A 277 -42.97 -2.17 -7.70
C ILE A 277 -44.47 -2.07 -7.41
N ALA A 278 -44.89 -1.16 -6.53
CA ALA A 278 -46.30 -0.93 -6.24
C ALA A 278 -47.06 -0.46 -7.50
N ALA A 279 -46.50 0.50 -8.24
CA ALA A 279 -47.06 0.99 -9.50
C ALA A 279 -47.16 -0.11 -10.57
N ARG A 280 -46.12 -0.94 -10.70
CA ARG A 280 -46.12 -2.12 -11.59
C ARG A 280 -47.22 -3.11 -11.21
N ASN A 281 -47.37 -3.42 -9.92
CA ASN A 281 -48.38 -4.36 -9.44
C ASN A 281 -49.80 -3.83 -9.68
N ALA A 282 -50.02 -2.52 -9.53
CA ALA A 282 -51.27 -1.87 -9.89
C ALA A 282 -51.55 -1.98 -11.40
N ALA A 283 -50.55 -1.74 -12.25
CA ALA A 283 -50.66 -1.87 -13.71
C ALA A 283 -51.02 -3.31 -14.13
N ARG A 284 -50.38 -4.32 -13.52
CA ARG A 284 -50.72 -5.74 -13.75
C ARG A 284 -52.15 -6.07 -13.35
N LYS A 285 -52.61 -5.57 -12.19
CA LYS A 285 -54.00 -5.77 -11.71
C LYS A 285 -55.02 -5.12 -12.66
N ALA A 286 -54.69 -3.97 -13.22
CA ALA A 286 -55.49 -3.28 -14.23
C ALA A 286 -55.37 -3.88 -15.64
N LYS A 287 -54.60 -4.98 -15.82
CA LYS A 287 -54.27 -5.61 -17.11
C LYS A 287 -53.57 -4.68 -18.10
N ASN A 288 -52.89 -3.63 -17.61
CA ASN A 288 -52.02 -2.76 -18.41
C ASN A 288 -50.60 -3.35 -18.44
N PHE A 289 -50.40 -4.35 -19.29
CA PHE A 289 -49.11 -5.06 -19.39
C PHE A 289 -48.00 -4.19 -19.98
N ALA A 290 -48.33 -3.26 -20.88
CA ALA A 290 -47.36 -2.35 -21.47
C ALA A 290 -46.69 -1.46 -20.41
N GLU A 291 -47.46 -0.90 -19.48
CA GLU A 291 -46.90 -0.08 -18.39
C GLU A 291 -46.14 -0.93 -17.36
N SER A 292 -46.62 -2.16 -17.08
CA SER A 292 -45.90 -3.10 -16.23
C SER A 292 -44.52 -3.45 -16.79
N ASP A 293 -44.43 -3.67 -18.10
CA ASP A 293 -43.17 -4.00 -18.77
C ASP A 293 -42.24 -2.78 -18.82
N ARG A 294 -42.78 -1.58 -19.12
CA ARG A 294 -42.00 -0.33 -19.07
C ARG A 294 -41.34 -0.11 -17.72
N ILE A 295 -42.08 -0.28 -16.62
CA ILE A 295 -41.54 -0.10 -15.26
C ILE A 295 -40.49 -1.18 -14.93
N ARG A 296 -40.71 -2.43 -15.35
CA ARG A 296 -39.72 -3.50 -15.19
C ARG A 296 -38.43 -3.16 -15.93
N ASP A 297 -38.54 -2.68 -17.16
CA ASP A 297 -37.39 -2.40 -18.02
C ASP A 297 -36.62 -1.15 -17.54
N ASP A 298 -37.32 -0.13 -17.02
CA ASP A 298 -36.71 1.04 -16.34
C ASP A 298 -35.92 0.63 -15.09
N LEU A 299 -36.47 -0.28 -14.28
CA LEU A 299 -35.78 -0.83 -13.11
C LEU A 299 -34.57 -1.65 -13.56
N LEU A 300 -34.70 -2.46 -14.60
CA LEU A 300 -33.60 -3.25 -15.16
C LEU A 300 -32.47 -2.37 -15.71
N ALA A 301 -32.80 -1.23 -16.33
CA ALA A 301 -31.82 -0.26 -16.82
C ALA A 301 -31.03 0.41 -15.67
N LYS A 302 -31.63 0.49 -14.48
CA LYS A 302 -30.97 0.91 -13.23
C LYS A 302 -30.27 -0.25 -12.51
N GLY A 303 -30.14 -1.40 -13.17
CA GLY A 303 -29.54 -2.57 -12.59
C GLY A 303 -30.39 -3.23 -11.51
N ILE A 304 -31.72 -3.16 -11.57
CA ILE A 304 -32.62 -3.83 -10.61
C ILE A 304 -33.44 -4.91 -11.34
N VAL A 305 -33.25 -6.18 -10.97
CA VAL A 305 -34.01 -7.32 -11.49
C VAL A 305 -35.16 -7.65 -10.55
N LEU A 306 -36.37 -7.80 -11.10
CA LEU A 306 -37.55 -8.22 -10.36
C LEU A 306 -37.75 -9.74 -10.43
N LYS A 307 -38.13 -10.36 -9.30
CA LYS A 307 -38.51 -11.77 -9.16
C LYS A 307 -39.93 -11.86 -8.65
N ASP A 308 -40.85 -12.38 -9.47
CA ASP A 308 -42.23 -12.60 -9.06
C ASP A 308 -42.38 -14.01 -8.45
N GLY A 309 -42.92 -14.10 -7.23
CA GLY A 309 -43.18 -15.37 -6.55
C GLY A 309 -44.56 -15.42 -5.86
N PRO A 310 -44.91 -16.57 -5.23
CA PRO A 310 -46.20 -16.74 -4.54
C PRO A 310 -46.42 -15.75 -3.40
N GLY A 311 -45.33 -15.22 -2.81
CA GLY A 311 -45.35 -14.20 -1.75
C GLY A 311 -45.32 -12.75 -2.23
N GLY A 312 -45.37 -12.51 -3.55
CA GLY A 312 -45.26 -11.17 -4.15
C GLY A 312 -43.98 -10.98 -4.99
N THR A 313 -43.73 -9.74 -5.39
CA THR A 313 -42.54 -9.37 -6.17
C THR A 313 -41.39 -8.98 -5.25
N THR A 314 -40.28 -9.72 -5.31
CA THR A 314 -39.00 -9.34 -4.72
C THR A 314 -38.05 -8.79 -5.80
N TRP A 315 -36.90 -8.25 -5.41
CA TRP A 315 -35.94 -7.68 -6.35
C TRP A 315 -34.50 -7.91 -5.89
N GLU A 316 -33.57 -7.84 -6.83
CA GLU A 316 -32.11 -7.87 -6.58
C GLU A 316 -31.40 -6.88 -7.50
N VAL A 317 -30.20 -6.45 -7.13
CA VAL A 317 -29.37 -5.59 -8.00
C VAL A 317 -28.63 -6.48 -9.02
N LYS A 318 -28.84 -6.24 -10.31
CA LYS A 318 -28.06 -6.80 -11.41
C LYS A 318 -26.69 -6.10 -11.44
N ARG A 319 -25.62 -6.81 -11.08
CA ARG A 319 -24.24 -6.36 -11.26
C ARG A 319 -23.42 -7.31 -12.14
#